data_AF-A0A9D8MLH2-F1
#
_entry.id   AF-A0A9D8MLH2-F1
#
_cell.length_a   1.000
_cell.length_b   1.000
_cell.length_c   1.000
_cell.angle_alpha   90.00
_cell.angle_beta   90.00
_cell.angle_gamma   90.00
#
_symmetry.space_group_name_H-M   'P 1'
#
loop_
_entity.id
_entity.type
_entity.pdbx_description
1 polymer ?
#
loop_
_entity_poly.entity_id
_entity_poly.type
_entity_poly.pdbx_seq_one_letter_code
_entity_poly.pdbx_strand_id
1 'polypeptide(L)'
;MRNDPRRNGRKARHGRSGQTLILAIMILVVILAAVMIFFNVHNAIRAKVKSQDAVDAAALAGANWQMHTLNLIGELNLVKAAEVLISADALGIAADPDTFMRQKQPGALASRQLLQEDLERVEEEKKKLRTALDLVTEMQTRISFVGPLIGFGAAQQAAKNNGISANRESGKLIYDFFYRNILDDAIYGNEETVPQIINGYSWRQPYASMIGTLLDASENGNTVNGIAAFPRFSALSMVDTTAKGSPFAEFLTSRAFYDAVIGNNWCAVMKFLDKTVEKDMTGTWWGKFQCWYESGFMNQSEILPVHIDFFEGEDPGYQTEAPVRKMLEDRKVRPLDTGYDKTDPYPHEVSDTGTVTYTGTFDYWGRPVRDSNDSDLKLSLPEIQWAVFDDEWTAYSDDKKKQWEQYLAGSFRPGMDFSGALSYFETGLSMSSFKGAGMAAGAFRGLGGSGAIGKQMKRYSNSAARAGDQLKNSETSIVTSSSAKPLGVIRTESGTELPPFAAGGLVLPVFTHSVLIPISLDPPEGLSMLDVSWFYFALEFLPILGESSTLAEAMSEARKQHPDHVGHYDYFYRALQKMNDEQWRQSGLTWLNAPVDYYADEDGNQQVKSRNRDHCFDWPTGGKGGGRWGPPVLH
;
A
#
# COMPACT_ATOMS: atom_id res chain seq x y z
N MET A 1 80.21 37.60 67.26
CA MET A 1 79.95 38.75 66.37
C MET A 1 78.72 38.44 65.53
N ARG A 2 77.88 39.45 65.32
CA ARG A 2 76.58 39.46 64.63
C ARG A 2 76.66 38.94 63.18
N ASN A 3 75.59 38.30 62.68
CA ASN A 3 74.71 38.91 61.67
C ASN A 3 73.56 37.97 61.23
N ASP A 4 72.34 38.38 61.63
CA ASP A 4 71.11 38.57 60.83
C ASP A 4 70.48 37.42 60.00
N PRO A 5 69.23 37.01 60.31
CA PRO A 5 68.39 36.20 59.43
C PRO A 5 67.34 37.08 58.74
N ARG A 6 67.61 37.56 57.52
CA ARG A 6 66.57 38.10 56.62
C ARG A 6 66.91 37.82 55.16
N ARG A 7 66.22 36.85 54.54
CA ARG A 7 65.53 37.07 53.25
C ARG A 7 64.75 35.85 52.74
N ASN A 8 63.60 36.18 52.16
CA ASN A 8 62.88 35.46 51.10
C ASN A 8 61.71 34.54 51.51
N GLY A 9 60.73 35.15 52.18
CA GLY A 9 59.34 34.92 51.78
C GLY A 9 59.08 35.56 50.42
N ARG A 10 59.14 34.77 49.34
CA ARG A 10 58.46 35.00 48.04
C ARG A 10 58.87 33.91 47.05
N LYS A 11 57.95 32.99 46.76
CA LYS A 11 57.63 32.35 45.46
C LYS A 11 57.17 30.90 45.64
N ALA A 12 55.92 30.74 46.07
CA ALA A 12 55.15 29.50 45.88
C ALA A 12 53.78 29.87 45.30
N ARG A 13 53.78 30.47 44.11
CA ARG A 13 52.55 30.84 43.37
C ARG A 13 52.81 30.83 41.87
N HIS A 14 53.38 29.76 41.30
CA HIS A 14 53.57 29.64 39.84
C HIS A 14 53.34 28.23 39.28
N GLY A 15 52.56 27.37 39.96
CA GLY A 15 52.31 25.99 39.52
C GLY A 15 50.85 25.64 39.16
N ARG A 16 49.90 26.59 39.21
CA ARG A 16 48.45 26.28 39.07
C ARG A 16 47.70 27.05 37.97
N SER A 17 48.33 27.98 37.24
CA SER A 17 47.61 28.78 36.21
C SER A 17 47.39 28.05 34.88
N GLY A 18 48.17 27.00 34.57
CA GLY A 18 48.00 26.22 33.34
C GLY A 18 46.86 25.19 33.40
N GLN A 19 46.58 24.63 34.58
CA GLN A 19 45.53 23.61 34.74
C GLN A 19 44.12 24.20 34.64
N THR A 20 43.91 25.42 35.15
CA THR A 20 42.60 26.10 35.06
C THR A 20 42.27 26.47 33.61
N LEU A 21 43.27 26.84 32.80
CA LEU A 21 43.09 27.12 31.37
C LEU A 21 42.69 25.87 30.58
N ILE A 22 43.36 24.74 30.84
CA ILE A 22 43.04 23.46 30.19
C ILE A 22 41.63 22.98 30.58
N LEU A 23 41.26 23.11 31.86
CA LEU A 23 39.91 22.78 32.31
C LEU A 23 38.85 23.69 31.66
N ALA A 24 39.10 25.00 31.57
CA ALA A 24 38.19 25.94 30.93
C ALA A 24 37.99 25.64 29.44
N ILE A 25 39.08 25.30 28.72
CA ILE A 25 39.00 24.87 27.31
C ILE A 25 38.25 23.56 27.18
N MET A 26 38.50 22.57 28.05
CA MET A 26 37.76 21.30 28.02
C MET A 26 36.27 21.51 28.29
N ILE A 27 35.90 22.36 29.26
CA ILE A 27 34.50 22.70 29.54
C ILE A 27 33.86 23.39 28.33
N LEU A 28 34.55 24.35 27.70
CA LEU A 28 34.05 25.03 26.50
C LEU A 28 33.82 24.05 25.34
N VAL A 29 34.73 23.11 25.11
CA VAL A 29 34.60 22.07 24.09
C VAL A 29 33.43 21.14 24.40
N VAL A 30 33.24 20.74 25.66
CA VAL A 30 32.12 19.91 26.09
C VAL A 30 30.78 20.65 25.91
N ILE A 31 30.72 21.93 26.27
CA ILE A 31 29.52 22.76 26.07
C ILE A 31 29.20 22.89 24.57
N LEU A 32 30.21 23.17 23.74
CA LEU A 32 30.04 23.29 22.29
C LEU A 32 29.56 21.97 21.67
N ALA A 33 30.12 20.84 22.10
CA ALA A 33 29.67 19.52 21.67
C ALA A 33 28.22 19.24 22.12
N ALA A 34 27.86 19.59 23.37
CA ALA A 34 26.49 19.46 23.87
C ALA A 34 25.51 20.30 23.04
N VAL A 35 25.85 21.57 22.73
CA VAL A 35 25.02 22.45 21.89
C VAL A 35 24.83 21.86 20.49
N MET A 36 25.88 21.30 19.86
CA MET A 36 25.76 20.64 18.56
C MET A 36 24.84 19.41 18.62
N ILE A 37 24.94 18.60 19.67
CA ILE A 37 24.06 17.44 19.88
C ILE A 37 22.62 17.90 20.05
N PHE A 38 22.36 18.90 20.90
CA PHE A 38 21.01 19.44 21.09
C PHE A 38 20.42 20.02 19.81
N PHE A 39 21.22 20.71 18.99
CA PHE A 39 20.78 21.21 17.69
C PHE A 39 20.40 20.08 16.73
N ASN A 40 21.22 19.02 16.65
CA ASN A 40 20.91 17.85 15.82
C ASN A 40 19.64 17.12 16.30
N VAL A 41 19.47 16.93 17.62
CA VAL A 41 18.27 16.31 18.20
C VAL A 41 17.04 17.17 17.95
N HIS A 42 17.13 18.49 18.12
CA HIS A 42 16.02 19.40 17.84
C HIS A 42 15.61 19.35 16.37
N ASN A 43 16.58 19.36 15.44
CA ASN A 43 16.29 19.23 14.02
C ASN A 43 15.67 17.88 13.67
N ALA A 44 16.13 16.79 14.30
CA ALA A 44 15.56 15.45 14.10
C ALA A 44 14.10 15.38 14.57
N ILE A 45 13.82 15.88 15.77
CA ILE A 45 12.46 15.93 16.32
C ILE A 45 11.56 16.78 15.42
N ARG A 46 12.03 17.97 15.01
CA ARG A 46 11.25 18.86 14.14
C ARG A 46 10.98 18.21 12.77
N ALA A 47 11.97 17.56 12.18
CA ALA A 47 11.80 16.85 10.92
C ALA A 47 10.83 15.67 11.05
N LYS A 48 10.89 14.92 12.15
CA LYS A 48 9.96 13.81 12.43
C LYS A 48 8.53 14.28 12.62
N VAL A 49 8.29 15.31 13.44
CA VAL A 49 6.94 15.88 13.63
C VAL A 49 6.39 16.39 12.31
N LYS A 50 7.18 17.16 11.57
CA LYS A 50 6.77 17.72 10.28
C LYS A 50 6.44 16.64 9.24
N SER A 51 7.24 15.59 9.17
CA SER A 51 7.01 14.47 8.24
C SER A 51 5.78 13.66 8.66
N GLN A 52 5.58 13.43 9.95
CA GLN A 52 4.39 12.75 10.45
C GLN A 52 3.11 13.56 10.15
N ASP A 53 3.08 14.85 10.51
CA ASP A 53 1.94 15.72 10.23
C ASP A 53 1.60 15.75 8.73
N ALA A 54 2.62 15.76 7.87
CA ALA A 54 2.44 15.75 6.43
C ALA A 54 1.84 14.44 5.90
N VAL A 55 2.30 13.30 6.41
CA VAL A 55 1.81 11.99 5.98
C VAL A 55 0.44 11.67 6.58
N ASP A 56 0.18 12.06 7.82
CA ASP A 56 -1.15 11.99 8.44
C ASP A 56 -2.16 12.83 7.63
N ALA A 57 -1.78 14.05 7.23
CA ALA A 57 -2.63 14.89 6.41
C ALA A 57 -2.86 14.29 5.01
N ALA A 58 -1.83 13.65 4.43
CA ALA A 58 -1.92 12.99 3.13
C ALA A 58 -2.86 11.78 3.17
N ALA A 59 -2.70 10.90 4.15
CA ALA A 59 -3.57 9.75 4.37
C ALA A 59 -5.02 10.18 4.62
N LEU A 60 -5.23 11.17 5.48
CA LEU A 60 -6.59 11.67 5.75
C LEU A 60 -7.22 12.32 4.50
N ALA A 61 -6.43 13.06 3.71
CA ALA A 61 -6.92 13.65 2.46
C ALA A 61 -7.29 12.56 1.44
N GLY A 62 -6.46 11.53 1.27
CA GLY A 62 -6.76 10.40 0.40
C GLY A 62 -8.03 9.65 0.83
N ALA A 63 -8.15 9.33 2.12
CA ALA A 63 -9.34 8.66 2.66
C ALA A 63 -10.61 9.50 2.55
N ASN A 64 -10.53 10.83 2.70
CA ASN A 64 -11.67 11.73 2.46
C ASN A 64 -12.14 11.67 1.00
N TRP A 65 -11.21 11.60 0.04
CA TRP A 65 -11.61 11.47 -1.37
C TRP A 65 -12.13 10.08 -1.71
N GLN A 66 -11.59 9.00 -1.11
CA GLN A 66 -12.19 7.68 -1.20
C GLN A 66 -13.63 7.68 -0.64
N MET A 67 -13.87 8.34 0.51
CA MET A 67 -15.20 8.55 1.08
C MET A 67 -16.14 9.26 0.09
N HIS A 68 -15.72 10.40 -0.47
CA HIS A 68 -16.54 11.15 -1.43
C HIS A 68 -16.81 10.35 -2.70
N THR A 69 -15.83 9.58 -3.17
CA THR A 69 -15.95 8.70 -4.33
C THR A 69 -17.01 7.62 -4.07
N LEU A 70 -16.92 6.91 -2.94
CA LEU A 70 -17.87 5.87 -2.55
C LEU A 70 -19.28 6.43 -2.38
N ASN A 71 -19.42 7.59 -1.73
CA ASN A 71 -20.73 8.24 -1.59
C ASN A 71 -21.32 8.65 -2.94
N LEU A 72 -20.51 9.21 -3.85
CA LEU A 72 -21.00 9.59 -5.18
C LEU A 72 -21.44 8.36 -5.99
N ILE A 73 -20.68 7.26 -5.93
CA ILE A 73 -21.05 6.00 -6.58
C ILE A 73 -22.36 5.45 -5.98
N GLY A 74 -22.50 5.52 -4.65
CA GLY A 74 -23.73 5.12 -3.97
C GLY A 74 -24.93 6.00 -4.29
N GLU A 75 -24.74 7.32 -4.43
CA GLU A 75 -25.77 8.24 -4.92
C GLU A 75 -26.22 7.85 -6.33
N LEU A 76 -25.28 7.48 -7.21
CA LEU A 76 -25.61 7.02 -8.57
C LEU A 76 -26.35 5.67 -8.57
N ASN A 77 -26.08 4.77 -7.62
CA ASN A 77 -26.91 3.57 -7.42
C ASN A 77 -28.34 3.95 -7.01
N LEU A 78 -28.51 4.94 -6.12
CA LEU A 78 -29.84 5.42 -5.75
C LEU A 78 -30.55 6.11 -6.92
N VAL A 79 -29.82 6.83 -7.77
CA VAL A 79 -30.37 7.40 -9.02
C VAL A 79 -30.84 6.30 -9.96
N LYS A 80 -30.07 5.22 -10.16
CA LYS A 80 -30.51 4.05 -10.95
C LYS A 80 -31.80 3.44 -10.40
N ALA A 81 -31.85 3.22 -9.09
CA ALA A 81 -33.05 2.68 -8.44
C ALA A 81 -34.26 3.63 -8.58
N ALA A 82 -34.05 4.94 -8.40
CA ALA A 82 -35.09 5.94 -8.57
C ALA A 82 -35.57 6.04 -10.03
N GLU A 83 -34.68 5.94 -11.01
CA GLU A 83 -35.03 5.97 -12.43
C GLU A 83 -35.95 4.80 -12.79
N VAL A 84 -35.62 3.60 -12.32
CA VAL A 84 -36.44 2.40 -12.46
C VAL A 84 -37.81 2.55 -11.79
N LEU A 85 -37.85 3.16 -10.59
CA LEU A 85 -39.07 3.27 -9.80
C LEU A 85 -40.00 4.41 -10.20
N ILE A 86 -39.43 5.52 -10.69
CA ILE A 86 -40.15 6.77 -10.89
C ILE A 86 -40.48 7.01 -12.37
N SER A 87 -39.69 6.47 -13.31
CA SER A 87 -39.83 6.69 -14.77
C SER A 87 -40.28 8.12 -15.11
N ALA A 88 -39.57 9.13 -14.58
CA ALA A 88 -39.93 10.54 -14.71
C ALA A 88 -39.24 11.22 -15.91
N ASP A 89 -39.88 12.31 -16.37
CA ASP A 89 -39.50 13.26 -17.42
C ASP A 89 -38.00 13.70 -17.49
N ALA A 90 -37.16 13.39 -16.50
CA ALA A 90 -35.80 13.91 -16.33
C ALA A 90 -34.82 13.53 -17.47
N LEU A 91 -35.11 12.46 -18.22
CA LEU A 91 -34.32 12.00 -19.37
C LEU A 91 -35.02 12.21 -20.73
N GLY A 92 -36.14 12.93 -20.77
CA GLY A 92 -36.93 13.14 -21.99
C GLY A 92 -37.80 11.94 -22.39
N ILE A 93 -37.98 10.98 -21.47
CA ILE A 93 -38.97 9.91 -21.59
C ILE A 93 -40.28 10.47 -21.01
N ALA A 94 -41.08 11.13 -21.84
CA ALA A 94 -42.36 11.70 -21.45
C ALA A 94 -43.42 10.59 -21.26
N ALA A 95 -43.26 9.75 -20.24
CA ALA A 95 -44.19 8.67 -19.93
C ALA A 95 -44.74 8.83 -18.51
N ASP A 96 -46.06 8.72 -18.39
CA ASP A 96 -46.73 8.55 -17.09
C ASP A 96 -46.24 7.24 -16.45
N PRO A 97 -45.76 7.23 -15.19
CA PRO A 97 -45.24 6.04 -14.52
C PRO A 97 -46.20 4.85 -14.46
N ASP A 98 -47.51 5.12 -14.53
CA ASP A 98 -48.56 4.12 -14.59
C ASP A 98 -48.68 3.45 -15.97
N THR A 99 -48.03 4.03 -16.99
CA THR A 99 -48.09 3.61 -18.41
C THR A 99 -46.73 3.25 -19.02
N PHE A 100 -45.63 3.64 -18.38
CA PHE A 100 -44.27 3.33 -18.83
C PHE A 100 -44.01 1.82 -18.84
N MET A 101 -43.43 1.34 -19.94
CA MET A 101 -43.21 -0.08 -20.25
C MET A 101 -44.46 -0.96 -20.13
N ARG A 102 -45.65 -0.35 -20.15
CA ARG A 102 -46.93 -1.04 -20.03
C ARG A 102 -47.54 -1.25 -21.41
N GLN A 103 -47.84 -2.50 -21.72
CA GLN A 103 -48.54 -2.88 -22.93
C GLN A 103 -50.04 -2.56 -22.83
N LYS A 104 -50.67 -2.27 -23.97
CA LYS A 104 -52.10 -1.93 -24.05
C LYS A 104 -52.97 -3.17 -23.81
N GLN A 105 -54.16 -2.96 -23.27
CA GLN A 105 -55.13 -4.04 -23.07
C GLN A 105 -55.61 -4.65 -24.40
N PRO A 106 -56.06 -5.93 -24.40
CA PRO A 106 -56.51 -6.62 -25.63
C PRO A 106 -57.61 -5.89 -26.39
N GLY A 107 -58.50 -5.18 -25.67
CA GLY A 107 -59.59 -4.40 -26.27
C GLY A 107 -59.13 -3.19 -27.08
N ALA A 108 -57.93 -2.68 -26.81
CA ALA A 108 -57.32 -1.56 -27.55
C ALA A 108 -56.46 -2.03 -28.75
N LEU A 109 -56.17 -3.34 -28.85
CA LEU A 109 -55.31 -3.95 -29.85
C LEU A 109 -56.15 -4.68 -30.92
N ALA A 110 -56.91 -3.91 -31.70
CA ALA A 110 -57.90 -4.43 -32.64
C ALA A 110 -57.32 -5.06 -33.92
N SER A 111 -56.00 -4.98 -34.14
CA SER A 111 -55.34 -5.53 -35.32
C SER A 111 -53.91 -5.98 -35.00
N ARG A 112 -53.36 -6.88 -35.83
CA ARG A 112 -51.94 -7.29 -35.76
C ARG A 112 -50.98 -6.11 -35.85
N GLN A 113 -51.31 -5.12 -36.68
CA GLN A 113 -50.49 -3.93 -36.84
C GLN A 113 -50.42 -3.10 -35.57
N LEU A 114 -51.55 -2.88 -34.88
CA LEU A 114 -51.59 -2.11 -33.63
C LEU A 114 -50.86 -2.83 -32.48
N LEU A 115 -50.91 -4.16 -32.43
CA LEU A 115 -50.12 -4.95 -31.49
C LEU A 115 -48.62 -4.78 -31.75
N GLN A 116 -48.22 -4.91 -33.01
CA GLN A 116 -46.84 -4.75 -33.42
C GLN A 116 -46.31 -3.35 -33.04
N GLU A 117 -47.07 -2.29 -33.34
CA GLU A 117 -46.72 -0.91 -32.97
C GLU A 117 -46.61 -0.72 -31.45
N ASP A 118 -47.44 -1.39 -30.65
CA ASP A 118 -47.37 -1.29 -29.19
C ASP A 118 -46.18 -2.06 -28.59
N LEU A 119 -45.89 -3.27 -29.10
CA LEU A 119 -44.72 -4.06 -28.70
C LEU A 119 -43.43 -3.32 -29.05
N GLU A 120 -43.34 -2.76 -30.26
CA GLU A 120 -42.19 -1.95 -30.70
C GLU A 120 -42.00 -0.71 -29.80
N ARG A 121 -43.08 -0.01 -29.44
CA ARG A 121 -43.01 1.14 -28.52
C ARG A 121 -42.45 0.75 -27.15
N VAL A 122 -42.98 -0.31 -26.55
CA VAL A 122 -42.62 -0.73 -25.19
C VAL A 122 -41.18 -1.25 -25.14
N GLU A 123 -40.73 -1.96 -26.18
CA GLU A 123 -39.34 -2.39 -26.29
C GLU A 123 -38.38 -1.22 -26.56
N GLU A 124 -38.82 -0.20 -27.31
CA GLU A 124 -38.06 1.05 -27.47
C GLU A 124 -37.92 1.80 -26.13
N GLU A 125 -38.98 1.84 -25.31
CA GLU A 125 -38.96 2.40 -23.95
C GLU A 125 -37.97 1.64 -23.05
N LYS A 126 -38.01 0.29 -23.06
CA LYS A 126 -37.07 -0.56 -22.32
C LYS A 126 -35.62 -0.33 -22.75
N LYS A 127 -35.37 -0.23 -24.06
CA LYS A 127 -34.04 0.07 -24.61
C LYS A 127 -33.53 1.45 -24.19
N LYS A 128 -34.40 2.47 -24.17
CA LYS A 128 -34.06 3.82 -23.69
C LYS A 128 -33.67 3.81 -22.21
N LEU A 129 -34.43 3.09 -21.37
CA LEU A 129 -34.08 2.90 -19.97
C LEU A 129 -32.71 2.23 -19.81
N ARG A 130 -32.47 1.12 -20.53
CA ARG A 130 -31.16 0.44 -20.49
C ARG A 130 -30.03 1.39 -20.87
N THR A 131 -30.17 2.14 -21.96
CA THR A 131 -29.15 3.10 -22.43
C THR A 131 -28.85 4.17 -21.38
N ALA A 132 -29.88 4.66 -20.68
CA ALA A 132 -29.71 5.62 -19.59
C ALA A 132 -29.00 5.03 -18.37
N LEU A 133 -29.35 3.80 -17.98
CA LEU A 133 -28.70 3.10 -16.87
C LEU A 133 -27.23 2.77 -17.19
N ASP A 134 -26.93 2.39 -18.43
CA ASP A 134 -25.58 2.13 -18.92
C ASP A 134 -24.71 3.40 -18.85
N LEU A 135 -25.27 4.57 -19.18
CA LEU A 135 -24.58 5.86 -19.02
C LEU A 135 -24.25 6.14 -17.56
N VAL A 136 -25.16 5.81 -16.63
CA VAL A 136 -24.88 5.94 -15.19
C VAL A 136 -23.80 4.95 -14.73
N THR A 137 -23.78 3.72 -15.28
CA THR A 137 -22.67 2.77 -15.03
C THR A 137 -21.35 3.32 -15.53
N GLU A 138 -21.31 3.88 -16.75
CA GLU A 138 -20.10 4.52 -17.29
C GLU A 138 -19.59 5.62 -16.35
N MET A 139 -20.51 6.46 -15.83
CA MET A 139 -20.16 7.50 -14.87
C MET A 139 -19.59 6.92 -13.57
N GLN A 140 -20.19 5.85 -13.01
CA GLN A 140 -19.68 5.17 -11.83
C GLN A 140 -18.28 4.61 -12.06
N THR A 141 -18.04 3.94 -13.19
CA THR A 141 -16.73 3.44 -13.57
C THR A 141 -15.72 4.58 -13.70
N ARG A 142 -16.07 5.67 -14.39
CA ARG A 142 -15.18 6.83 -14.48
C ARG A 142 -14.81 7.38 -13.09
N ILE A 143 -15.77 7.46 -12.17
CA ILE A 143 -15.56 7.95 -10.81
C ILE A 143 -14.61 7.03 -10.03
N SER A 144 -14.65 5.71 -10.24
CA SER A 144 -13.74 4.75 -9.59
C SER A 144 -12.27 4.91 -10.02
N PHE A 145 -12.01 5.52 -11.18
CA PHE A 145 -10.67 5.91 -11.62
C PHE A 145 -10.28 7.33 -11.18
N VAL A 146 -11.18 8.29 -11.43
CA VAL A 146 -10.88 9.73 -11.29
C VAL A 146 -10.88 10.16 -9.82
N GLY A 147 -11.84 9.69 -9.02
CA GLY A 147 -11.98 10.05 -7.61
C GLY A 147 -10.71 9.75 -6.79
N PRO A 148 -10.17 8.52 -6.86
CA PRO A 148 -8.92 8.17 -6.21
C PRO A 148 -7.72 9.02 -6.65
N LEU A 149 -7.59 9.34 -7.94
CA LEU A 149 -6.49 10.19 -8.42
C LEU A 149 -6.62 11.65 -7.96
N ILE A 150 -7.84 12.18 -7.85
CA ILE A 150 -8.06 13.49 -7.19
C ILE A 150 -7.61 13.40 -5.72
N GLY A 151 -7.96 12.30 -5.04
CA GLY A 151 -7.50 12.00 -3.69
C GLY A 151 -5.98 11.96 -3.57
N PHE A 152 -5.30 11.32 -4.53
CA PHE A 152 -3.86 11.26 -4.57
C PHE A 152 -3.24 12.65 -4.75
N GLY A 153 -3.77 13.47 -5.65
CA GLY A 153 -3.34 14.86 -5.83
C GLY A 153 -3.59 15.73 -4.59
N ALA A 154 -4.75 15.59 -3.96
CA ALA A 154 -5.08 16.28 -2.70
C ALA A 154 -4.13 15.87 -1.57
N ALA A 155 -3.78 14.58 -1.49
CA ALA A 155 -2.79 14.07 -0.55
C ALA A 155 -1.41 14.70 -0.77
N GLN A 156 -0.98 14.88 -2.04
CA GLN A 156 0.28 15.58 -2.34
C GLN A 156 0.25 17.04 -1.90
N GLN A 157 -0.86 17.74 -2.12
CA GLN A 157 -1.01 19.13 -1.66
C GLN A 157 -1.05 19.23 -0.13
N ALA A 158 -1.76 18.33 0.55
CA ALA A 158 -1.79 18.26 2.01
C ALA A 158 -0.39 18.03 2.59
N ALA A 159 0.36 17.08 2.04
CA ALA A 159 1.75 16.83 2.38
C ALA A 159 2.63 18.09 2.21
N LYS A 160 2.60 18.71 1.02
CA LYS A 160 3.40 19.90 0.70
C LYS A 160 3.05 21.10 1.58
N ASN A 161 1.77 21.28 1.92
CA ASN A 161 1.31 22.34 2.83
C ASN A 161 1.78 22.13 4.27
N ASN A 162 2.00 20.89 4.69
CA ASN A 162 2.67 20.55 5.96
C ASN A 162 4.21 20.60 5.84
N GLY A 163 4.72 20.99 4.66
CA GLY A 163 6.07 21.46 4.42
C GLY A 163 7.09 20.35 4.12
N ILE A 164 6.66 19.16 3.74
CA ILE A 164 7.58 18.22 3.06
C ILE A 164 7.70 18.61 1.58
N SER A 165 8.92 18.56 1.05
CA SER A 165 9.18 18.82 -0.37
C SER A 165 8.93 17.57 -1.20
N ALA A 166 8.84 17.76 -2.51
CA ALA A 166 8.82 16.61 -3.42
C ALA A 166 10.09 15.76 -3.27
N ASN A 167 9.92 14.44 -3.27
CA ASN A 167 11.02 13.48 -3.33
C ASN A 167 11.10 12.96 -4.76
N ARG A 168 12.16 13.38 -5.44
CA ARG A 168 12.38 13.13 -6.86
C ARG A 168 12.69 11.67 -7.18
N GLU A 169 13.44 10.99 -6.31
CA GLU A 169 13.86 9.61 -6.55
C GLU A 169 12.67 8.67 -6.49
N SER A 170 11.87 8.77 -5.42
CA SER A 170 10.67 7.95 -5.28
C SER A 170 9.56 8.40 -6.26
N GLY A 171 9.52 9.68 -6.67
CA GLY A 171 8.63 10.11 -7.76
C GLY A 171 9.03 9.51 -9.12
N LYS A 172 10.33 9.41 -9.39
CA LYS A 172 10.88 8.75 -10.58
C LYS A 172 10.54 7.26 -10.61
N LEU A 173 10.49 6.61 -9.46
CA LEU A 173 10.04 5.21 -9.38
C LEU A 173 8.61 5.02 -9.93
N ILE A 174 7.66 5.88 -9.51
CA ILE A 174 6.27 5.84 -10.02
C ILE A 174 6.26 6.14 -11.53
N TYR A 175 7.11 7.05 -12.00
CA TYR A 175 7.24 7.31 -13.43
C TYR A 175 7.74 6.06 -14.20
N ASP A 176 8.85 5.47 -13.76
CA ASP A 176 9.54 4.39 -14.46
C ASP A 176 8.74 3.07 -14.47
N PHE A 177 8.15 2.70 -13.32
CA PHE A 177 7.51 1.37 -13.15
C PHE A 177 5.99 1.37 -13.17
N PHE A 178 5.34 2.53 -13.09
CA PHE A 178 3.87 2.61 -13.12
C PHE A 178 3.38 3.41 -14.33
N TYR A 179 3.74 4.69 -14.43
CA TYR A 179 3.26 5.55 -15.53
C TYR A 179 3.69 5.05 -16.91
N ARG A 180 4.96 4.69 -17.10
CA ARG A 180 5.43 4.14 -18.38
C ARG A 180 4.77 2.82 -18.73
N ASN A 181 4.52 1.96 -17.74
CA ASN A 181 3.90 0.67 -17.96
C ASN A 181 2.41 0.80 -18.32
N ILE A 182 1.69 1.77 -17.74
CA ILE A 182 0.32 2.11 -18.18
C ILE A 182 0.31 2.48 -19.67
N LEU A 183 1.33 3.16 -20.16
CA LEU A 183 1.46 3.52 -21.58
C LEU A 183 1.98 2.38 -22.46
N ASP A 184 2.40 1.25 -21.89
CA ASP A 184 2.91 0.10 -22.63
C ASP A 184 1.77 -0.79 -23.12
N ASP A 185 1.73 -1.02 -24.43
CA ASP A 185 0.71 -1.85 -25.07
C ASP A 185 0.87 -3.34 -24.78
N ALA A 186 2.06 -3.79 -24.38
CA ALA A 186 2.29 -5.18 -23.98
C ALA A 186 1.77 -5.49 -22.57
N ILE A 187 1.57 -4.48 -21.73
CA ILE A 187 1.14 -4.63 -20.33
C ILE A 187 -0.31 -4.18 -20.19
N TYR A 188 -0.57 -2.88 -20.24
CA TYR A 188 -1.91 -2.33 -20.02
C TYR A 188 -2.71 -2.13 -21.31
N GLY A 189 -2.08 -2.17 -22.49
CA GLY A 189 -2.80 -2.14 -23.77
C GLY A 189 -3.20 -3.52 -24.30
N ASN A 190 -2.82 -4.58 -23.62
CA ASN A 190 -3.13 -5.95 -24.04
C ASN A 190 -4.58 -6.28 -23.64
N GLU A 191 -5.49 -6.34 -24.63
CA GLU A 191 -6.92 -6.62 -24.41
C GLU A 191 -7.20 -8.01 -23.85
N GLU A 192 -6.28 -8.97 -24.01
CA GLU A 192 -6.43 -10.31 -23.42
C GLU A 192 -6.30 -10.30 -21.90
N THR A 193 -5.57 -9.33 -21.36
CA THR A 193 -5.29 -9.19 -19.92
C THR A 193 -6.01 -8.01 -19.27
N VAL A 194 -6.24 -6.94 -20.03
CA VAL A 194 -6.75 -5.66 -19.52
C VAL A 194 -7.79 -5.10 -20.49
N PRO A 195 -9.08 -5.05 -20.10
CA PRO A 195 -10.12 -4.44 -20.94
C PRO A 195 -9.81 -2.95 -21.17
N GLN A 196 -9.82 -2.50 -22.43
CA GLN A 196 -9.59 -1.07 -22.77
C GLN A 196 -10.84 -0.21 -22.57
N ILE A 197 -12.01 -0.85 -22.54
CA ILE A 197 -13.31 -0.24 -22.26
C ILE A 197 -13.95 -1.04 -21.13
N ILE A 198 -14.26 -0.35 -20.02
CA ILE A 198 -14.94 -0.95 -18.86
C ILE A 198 -16.28 -0.25 -18.72
N ASN A 199 -17.38 -0.99 -18.86
CA ASN A 199 -18.76 -0.47 -18.79
C ASN A 199 -18.94 0.83 -19.61
N GLY A 200 -18.45 0.84 -20.85
CA GLY A 200 -18.50 1.99 -21.76
C GLY A 200 -17.39 3.04 -21.58
N TYR A 201 -16.60 2.99 -20.51
CA TYR A 201 -15.56 3.98 -20.23
C TYR A 201 -14.19 3.56 -20.77
N SER A 202 -13.61 4.38 -21.66
CA SER A 202 -12.22 4.26 -22.08
C SER A 202 -11.29 4.92 -21.05
N TRP A 203 -10.72 4.10 -20.17
CA TRP A 203 -10.08 4.56 -18.93
C TRP A 203 -8.59 4.88 -19.08
N ARG A 204 -7.85 4.08 -19.88
CA ARG A 204 -6.38 4.03 -19.89
C ARG A 204 -5.71 5.39 -20.17
N GLN A 205 -6.10 6.06 -21.26
CA GLN A 205 -5.48 7.33 -21.67
C GLN A 205 -5.81 8.49 -20.72
N PRO A 206 -7.08 8.71 -20.30
CA PRO A 206 -7.39 9.69 -19.26
C PRO A 206 -6.66 9.42 -17.94
N TYR A 207 -6.60 8.15 -17.51
CA TYR A 207 -5.94 7.75 -16.28
C TYR A 207 -4.43 8.05 -16.33
N ALA A 208 -3.76 7.66 -17.41
CA ALA A 208 -2.35 7.98 -17.65
C ALA A 208 -2.11 9.50 -17.65
N SER A 209 -2.95 10.28 -18.34
CA SER A 209 -2.83 11.74 -18.41
C SER A 209 -2.91 12.42 -17.04
N MET A 210 -3.84 11.95 -16.18
CA MET A 210 -3.96 12.44 -14.81
C MET A 210 -2.72 12.10 -13.99
N ILE A 211 -2.21 10.87 -14.06
CA ILE A 211 -0.98 10.46 -13.37
C ILE A 211 0.21 11.30 -13.84
N GLY A 212 0.38 11.50 -15.15
CA GLY A 212 1.44 12.33 -15.72
C GLY A 212 1.38 13.78 -15.19
N THR A 213 0.17 14.33 -15.06
CA THR A 213 -0.04 15.66 -14.46
C THR A 213 0.33 15.69 -12.97
N LEU A 214 -0.07 14.67 -12.21
CA LEU A 214 0.24 14.57 -10.78
C LEU A 214 1.72 14.37 -10.50
N LEU A 215 2.44 13.67 -11.39
CA LEU A 215 3.88 13.47 -11.29
C LEU A 215 4.67 14.77 -11.55
N ASP A 216 4.13 15.72 -12.32
CA ASP A 216 4.87 16.89 -12.80
C ASP A 216 6.23 16.46 -13.38
N ALA A 217 6.16 15.50 -14.29
CA ALA A 217 7.31 14.88 -14.93
C ALA A 217 7.68 15.60 -16.23
N SER A 218 8.98 15.75 -16.51
CA SER A 218 9.42 16.11 -17.86
C SER A 218 9.13 14.97 -18.85
N GLU A 219 9.09 15.27 -20.16
CA GLU A 219 8.79 14.28 -21.21
C GLU A 219 9.62 12.99 -21.07
N ASN A 220 10.89 13.12 -20.68
CA ASN A 220 11.81 12.00 -20.52
C ASN A 220 11.88 11.42 -19.09
N GLY A 221 11.07 11.91 -18.15
CA GLY A 221 11.05 11.43 -16.76
C GLY A 221 12.26 11.81 -15.91
N ASN A 222 13.18 12.62 -16.44
CA ASN A 222 14.42 13.01 -15.76
C ASN A 222 14.17 13.89 -14.53
N THR A 223 13.03 14.58 -14.49
CA THR A 223 12.62 15.42 -13.37
C THR A 223 11.19 15.12 -13.02
N VAL A 224 10.94 14.73 -11.77
CA VAL A 224 9.60 14.50 -11.21
C VAL A 224 9.48 15.33 -9.93
N ASN A 225 8.59 16.32 -9.91
CA ASN A 225 8.44 17.25 -8.76
C ASN A 225 7.05 17.22 -8.12
N GLY A 226 6.18 16.34 -8.59
CA GLY A 226 4.80 16.22 -8.16
C GLY A 226 4.62 15.52 -6.81
N ILE A 227 5.47 14.54 -6.50
CA ILE A 227 5.23 13.60 -5.39
C ILE A 227 6.05 13.96 -4.15
N ALA A 228 5.36 14.13 -3.03
CA ALA A 228 5.93 14.39 -1.71
C ALA A 228 5.62 13.29 -0.68
N ALA A 229 4.44 12.68 -0.78
CA ALA A 229 4.04 11.51 0.01
C ALA A 229 3.70 10.35 -0.93
N PHE A 230 4.25 9.18 -0.66
CA PHE A 230 4.17 8.00 -1.52
C PHE A 230 3.01 7.12 -1.12
N PRO A 231 2.10 6.78 -2.04
CA PRO A 231 1.13 5.75 -1.78
C PRO A 231 1.83 4.39 -1.84
N ARG A 232 1.32 3.43 -1.09
CA ARG A 232 1.65 2.02 -1.31
C ARG A 232 0.47 1.41 -2.03
N PHE A 233 0.74 0.77 -3.15
CA PHE A 233 -0.28 0.15 -3.97
C PHE A 233 0.29 -1.11 -4.62
N SER A 234 -0.56 -2.09 -4.87
CA SER A 234 -0.32 -3.17 -5.81
C SER A 234 -0.85 -2.74 -7.17
N ALA A 235 -0.04 -2.94 -8.20
CA ALA A 235 -0.44 -2.66 -9.57
C ALA A 235 -0.11 -3.86 -10.43
N LEU A 236 -0.84 -4.02 -11.53
CA LEU A 236 -0.53 -5.00 -12.58
C LEU A 236 0.94 -4.91 -13.00
N SER A 237 1.48 -3.69 -13.16
CA SER A 237 2.88 -3.51 -13.50
C SER A 237 3.87 -3.73 -12.36
N MET A 238 3.40 -3.89 -11.13
CA MET A 238 4.27 -4.36 -10.07
C MET A 238 4.62 -5.81 -10.35
N VAL A 239 5.90 -6.06 -10.18
CA VAL A 239 6.48 -7.33 -10.50
C VAL A 239 6.79 -8.05 -9.20
N ASP A 240 6.18 -9.20 -9.00
CA ASP A 240 6.68 -10.13 -8.00
C ASP A 240 7.88 -10.86 -8.58
N THR A 241 9.02 -10.75 -7.89
CA THR A 241 10.22 -11.49 -8.26
C THR A 241 10.19 -12.81 -7.51
N THR A 242 9.87 -13.88 -8.22
CA THR A 242 10.06 -15.23 -7.68
C THR A 242 11.25 -15.86 -8.40
N ALA A 243 12.20 -16.37 -7.62
CA ALA A 243 13.26 -17.20 -8.19
C ALA A 243 12.71 -18.62 -8.36
N LYS A 244 12.45 -19.04 -9.60
CA LYS A 244 12.05 -20.42 -9.90
C LYS A 244 13.27 -21.33 -9.93
N GLY A 245 13.17 -22.44 -9.22
CA GLY A 245 14.16 -23.52 -9.26
C GLY A 245 15.45 -23.26 -8.48
N SER A 246 15.56 -22.14 -7.75
CA SER A 246 16.67 -21.96 -6.78
C SER A 246 16.19 -22.28 -5.37
N PRO A 247 16.94 -23.10 -4.60
CA PRO A 247 16.67 -23.24 -3.17
C PRO A 247 16.97 -21.93 -2.42
N PHE A 248 17.67 -20.96 -3.00
CA PHE A 248 18.03 -19.69 -2.34
C PHE A 248 17.08 -18.53 -2.65
N ALA A 249 16.01 -18.77 -3.42
CA ALA A 249 15.06 -17.76 -3.87
C ALA A 249 14.55 -16.84 -2.74
N GLU A 250 14.12 -17.44 -1.62
CA GLU A 250 13.54 -16.74 -0.46
C GLU A 250 14.49 -15.70 0.17
N PHE A 251 15.80 -15.88 0.02
CA PHE A 251 16.79 -14.96 0.60
C PHE A 251 17.09 -13.79 -0.33
N LEU A 252 17.07 -14.04 -1.64
CA LEU A 252 17.44 -13.07 -2.67
C LEU A 252 16.35 -12.03 -2.91
N THR A 253 15.10 -12.34 -2.55
CA THR A 253 13.95 -11.43 -2.64
C THR A 253 13.69 -10.68 -1.32
N SER A 254 14.54 -10.86 -0.31
CA SER A 254 14.37 -10.23 1.01
C SER A 254 15.36 -9.09 1.24
N ARG A 255 14.90 -7.84 1.21
CA ARG A 255 15.73 -6.65 1.48
C ARG A 255 16.53 -6.74 2.80
N ALA A 256 15.88 -7.18 3.87
CA ALA A 256 16.47 -7.28 5.20
C ALA A 256 17.60 -8.33 5.26
N PHE A 257 17.54 -9.35 4.40
CA PHE A 257 18.59 -10.36 4.32
C PHE A 257 19.92 -9.77 3.83
N TYR A 258 19.88 -8.83 2.88
CA TYR A 258 21.07 -8.14 2.39
C TYR A 258 21.75 -7.32 3.50
N ASP A 259 20.96 -6.64 4.36
CA ASP A 259 21.51 -5.93 5.53
C ASP A 259 22.20 -6.88 6.49
N ALA A 260 21.60 -8.05 6.72
CA ALA A 260 22.19 -9.07 7.58
C ALA A 260 23.52 -9.59 7.03
N VAL A 261 23.63 -9.81 5.72
CA VAL A 261 24.88 -10.23 5.06
C VAL A 261 25.96 -9.16 5.15
N ILE A 262 25.62 -7.91 4.83
CA ILE A 262 26.59 -6.81 4.90
C ILE A 262 27.05 -6.61 6.35
N GLY A 263 26.13 -6.67 7.31
CA GLY A 263 26.38 -6.53 8.74
C GLY A 263 27.02 -7.75 9.42
N ASN A 264 27.23 -8.86 8.72
CA ASN A 264 27.70 -10.13 9.29
C ASN A 264 26.82 -10.60 10.48
N ASN A 265 25.50 -10.40 10.40
CA ASN A 265 24.57 -10.90 11.40
C ASN A 265 24.33 -12.40 11.19
N TRP A 266 25.21 -13.22 11.76
CA TRP A 266 25.25 -14.66 11.57
C TRP A 266 23.96 -15.38 11.94
N CYS A 267 23.24 -14.90 12.96
CA CYS A 267 21.95 -15.48 13.34
C CYS A 267 20.88 -15.21 12.29
N ALA A 268 20.83 -14.00 11.72
CA ALA A 268 19.87 -13.66 10.69
C ALA A 268 20.15 -14.37 9.35
N VAL A 269 21.40 -14.75 9.07
CA VAL A 269 21.78 -15.47 7.85
C VAL A 269 21.96 -16.99 8.06
N MET A 270 21.64 -17.51 9.26
CA MET A 270 21.88 -18.92 9.61
C MET A 270 21.22 -19.89 8.62
N LYS A 271 19.94 -19.68 8.31
CA LYS A 271 19.19 -20.55 7.37
C LYS A 271 19.82 -20.60 5.98
N PHE A 272 20.35 -19.47 5.50
CA PHE A 272 21.08 -19.43 4.25
C PHE A 272 22.35 -20.28 4.36
N LEU A 273 23.16 -20.06 5.39
CA LEU A 273 24.42 -20.80 5.59
C LEU A 273 24.21 -22.31 5.74
N ASP A 274 23.22 -22.75 6.50
CA ASP A 274 22.86 -24.17 6.61
C ASP A 274 22.53 -24.75 5.22
N LYS A 275 21.75 -24.01 4.42
CA LYS A 275 21.41 -24.41 3.05
C LYS A 275 22.63 -24.45 2.12
N THR A 276 23.65 -23.63 2.35
CA THR A 276 24.93 -23.70 1.59
C THR A 276 25.76 -24.95 1.90
N VAL A 277 25.50 -25.63 3.04
CA VAL A 277 26.11 -26.92 3.38
C VAL A 277 25.32 -28.07 2.74
N GLU A 278 23.99 -27.94 2.70
CA GLU A 278 23.08 -28.94 2.13
C GLU A 278 23.09 -28.95 0.59
N LYS A 279 23.36 -27.80 -0.03
CA LYS A 279 23.30 -27.60 -1.48
C LYS A 279 24.62 -27.04 -1.97
N ASP A 280 25.11 -27.60 -3.08
CA ASP A 280 26.30 -27.09 -3.72
C ASP A 280 26.05 -25.66 -4.26
N MET A 281 27.02 -24.77 -4.04
CA MET A 281 27.00 -23.38 -4.49
C MET A 281 27.78 -23.17 -5.78
N THR A 282 28.16 -24.23 -6.48
CA THR A 282 28.83 -24.14 -7.78
C THR A 282 27.91 -23.57 -8.87
N GLY A 283 28.45 -22.68 -9.71
CA GLY A 283 27.71 -22.11 -10.83
C GLY A 283 26.68 -21.04 -10.41
N THR A 284 25.52 -21.05 -11.06
CA THR A 284 24.43 -20.07 -10.86
C THR A 284 23.50 -20.48 -9.71
N TRP A 285 24.02 -20.50 -8.48
CA TRP A 285 23.25 -20.89 -7.28
C TRP A 285 21.99 -20.02 -7.04
N TRP A 286 21.98 -18.80 -7.57
CA TRP A 286 20.85 -17.89 -7.53
C TRP A 286 19.66 -18.33 -8.41
N GLY A 287 19.88 -19.20 -9.40
CA GLY A 287 18.85 -19.71 -10.31
C GLY A 287 18.26 -18.65 -11.24
N LYS A 288 17.08 -18.93 -11.81
CA LYS A 288 16.39 -17.99 -12.71
C LYS A 288 15.38 -17.17 -11.94
N PHE A 289 15.44 -15.86 -12.13
CA PHE A 289 14.43 -14.94 -11.64
C PHE A 289 13.40 -14.72 -12.73
N GLN A 290 12.13 -14.88 -12.38
CA GLN A 290 11.04 -14.49 -13.23
C GLN A 290 10.25 -13.40 -12.53
N CYS A 291 10.09 -12.33 -13.29
CA CYS A 291 9.23 -11.22 -13.02
C CYS A 291 7.84 -11.59 -13.51
N TRP A 292 6.86 -11.69 -12.61
CA TRP A 292 5.46 -11.82 -13.00
C TRP A 292 4.75 -10.52 -12.67
N TYR A 293 4.01 -10.00 -13.64
CA TYR A 293 2.97 -9.02 -13.38
C TYR A 293 1.87 -9.68 -12.55
N GLU A 294 1.28 -8.93 -11.62
CA GLU A 294 0.15 -9.43 -10.84
C GLU A 294 -0.98 -9.92 -11.76
N SER A 295 -1.70 -10.97 -11.39
CA SER A 295 -2.57 -11.69 -12.33
C SER A 295 -3.92 -11.03 -12.60
N GLY A 296 -4.24 -9.88 -12.00
CA GLY A 296 -5.56 -9.28 -12.11
C GLY A 296 -5.54 -7.75 -12.06
N PHE A 297 -5.90 -7.12 -13.16
CA PHE A 297 -6.25 -5.70 -13.16
C PHE A 297 -7.57 -5.50 -12.42
N MET A 298 -7.62 -4.55 -11.48
CA MET A 298 -8.76 -4.35 -10.59
C MET A 298 -9.98 -3.69 -11.25
N ASN A 299 -9.92 -3.33 -12.54
CA ASN A 299 -10.96 -2.58 -13.26
C ASN A 299 -11.34 -1.22 -12.61
N GLN A 300 -10.47 -0.68 -11.76
CA GLN A 300 -10.59 0.61 -11.05
C GLN A 300 -9.19 1.22 -10.85
N SER A 301 -9.10 2.37 -10.15
CA SER A 301 -7.79 2.94 -9.84
C SER A 301 -6.96 2.04 -8.93
N GLU A 302 -5.73 1.73 -9.35
CA GLU A 302 -4.74 1.03 -8.53
C GLU A 302 -4.09 1.95 -7.47
N ILE A 303 -4.14 3.27 -7.65
CA ILE A 303 -3.73 4.23 -6.62
C ILE A 303 -4.95 4.58 -5.78
N LEU A 304 -4.90 4.30 -4.46
CA LEU A 304 -6.01 4.54 -3.54
C LEU A 304 -7.32 3.84 -3.97
N PRO A 305 -7.30 2.52 -4.27
CA PRO A 305 -8.49 1.79 -4.71
C PRO A 305 -9.66 1.96 -3.73
N VAL A 306 -10.88 1.97 -4.29
CA VAL A 306 -12.13 2.06 -3.51
C VAL A 306 -12.81 0.72 -3.32
N HIS A 307 -12.30 -0.33 -3.97
CA HIS A 307 -12.70 -1.71 -3.77
C HIS A 307 -14.18 -1.96 -4.13
N ILE A 308 -14.51 -1.69 -5.38
CA ILE A 308 -15.85 -1.92 -5.94
C ILE A 308 -15.77 -2.84 -7.17
N ASP A 309 -16.88 -3.50 -7.44
CA ASP A 309 -17.14 -4.29 -8.64
C ASP A 309 -18.52 -3.94 -9.23
N PHE A 310 -18.85 -4.51 -10.39
CA PHE A 310 -20.13 -4.35 -11.05
C PHE A 310 -20.84 -5.69 -11.20
N PHE A 311 -22.04 -5.77 -10.63
CA PHE A 311 -22.91 -6.94 -10.74
C PHE A 311 -24.04 -6.66 -11.73
N GLU A 312 -24.22 -7.50 -12.74
CA GLU A 312 -25.36 -7.44 -13.67
C GLU A 312 -26.47 -8.38 -13.19
N GLY A 313 -27.64 -7.82 -12.89
CA GLY A 313 -28.80 -8.62 -12.50
C GLY A 313 -30.00 -7.79 -12.05
N GLU A 314 -31.12 -8.49 -11.89
CA GLU A 314 -32.38 -7.89 -11.40
C GLU A 314 -32.33 -7.58 -9.89
N ASP A 315 -31.56 -8.35 -9.12
CA ASP A 315 -31.39 -8.18 -7.67
C ASP A 315 -29.93 -8.45 -7.25
N PRO A 316 -29.20 -7.46 -6.70
CA PRO A 316 -27.85 -7.66 -6.17
C PRO A 316 -27.82 -8.57 -4.91
N GLY A 317 -28.97 -8.85 -4.29
CA GLY A 317 -29.11 -9.43 -2.96
C GLY A 317 -29.01 -10.96 -2.82
N TYR A 318 -28.84 -11.73 -3.90
CA TYR A 318 -28.95 -13.20 -3.83
C TYR A 318 -27.87 -13.90 -2.98
N GLN A 319 -26.80 -13.21 -2.55
CA GLN A 319 -25.72 -13.83 -1.77
C GLN A 319 -25.61 -13.42 -0.30
N THR A 320 -26.30 -12.39 0.21
CA THR A 320 -26.27 -12.05 1.66
C THR A 320 -27.56 -11.39 2.17
N GLU A 321 -28.68 -12.13 2.13
CA GLU A 321 -30.02 -11.61 2.40
C GLU A 321 -30.32 -11.14 3.85
N ALA A 322 -29.56 -11.54 4.87
CA ALA A 322 -30.06 -11.42 6.26
C ALA A 322 -30.34 -9.98 6.75
N PRO A 323 -29.49 -8.97 6.50
CA PRO A 323 -29.72 -7.62 7.04
C PRO A 323 -30.76 -6.82 6.25
N VAL A 324 -30.73 -6.89 4.91
CA VAL A 324 -31.68 -6.19 4.03
C VAL A 324 -33.07 -6.77 4.18
N ARG A 325 -33.20 -8.10 4.22
CA ARG A 325 -34.47 -8.79 4.46
C ARG A 325 -35.06 -8.41 5.82
N LYS A 326 -34.23 -8.34 6.87
CA LYS A 326 -34.65 -7.86 8.19
C LYS A 326 -35.10 -6.39 8.15
N MET A 327 -34.43 -5.51 7.40
CA MET A 327 -34.87 -4.13 7.21
C MET A 327 -36.21 -4.02 6.47
N LEU A 328 -36.42 -4.85 5.43
CA LEU A 328 -37.68 -4.92 4.70
C LEU A 328 -38.82 -5.46 5.58
N GLU A 329 -38.56 -6.51 6.35
CA GLU A 329 -39.47 -7.09 7.34
C GLU A 329 -39.85 -6.08 8.44
N ASP A 330 -38.87 -5.37 9.02
CA ASP A 330 -39.07 -4.35 10.05
C ASP A 330 -39.96 -3.20 9.53
N ARG A 331 -39.73 -2.76 8.29
CA ARG A 331 -40.53 -1.71 7.65
C ARG A 331 -41.93 -2.16 7.23
N LYS A 332 -42.24 -3.45 7.33
CA LYS A 332 -43.43 -4.08 6.73
C LYS A 332 -43.61 -3.70 5.26
N VAL A 333 -42.50 -3.35 4.60
CA VAL A 333 -42.49 -3.11 3.18
C VAL A 333 -42.60 -4.49 2.60
N ARG A 334 -43.79 -4.83 2.11
CA ARG A 334 -43.89 -5.94 1.18
C ARG A 334 -42.94 -5.56 0.04
N PRO A 335 -42.00 -6.45 -0.36
CA PRO A 335 -41.40 -6.32 -1.67
C PRO A 335 -42.54 -6.01 -2.64
N LEU A 336 -42.32 -5.13 -3.62
CA LEU A 336 -43.26 -5.07 -4.74
C LEU A 336 -43.49 -6.52 -5.14
N ASP A 337 -44.76 -6.95 -5.00
CA ASP A 337 -45.13 -8.35 -4.95
C ASP A 337 -44.37 -9.04 -6.08
N THR A 338 -43.67 -10.14 -5.79
CA THR A 338 -42.99 -10.94 -6.81
C THR A 338 -43.97 -11.53 -7.84
N GLY A 339 -45.23 -11.12 -7.80
CA GLY A 339 -46.21 -11.16 -8.88
C GLY A 339 -45.99 -10.14 -10.01
N TYR A 340 -44.81 -9.49 -10.09
CA TYR A 340 -44.23 -9.21 -11.41
C TYR A 340 -44.00 -10.55 -12.08
N ASP A 341 -44.97 -10.97 -12.88
CA ASP A 341 -44.79 -12.16 -13.68
C ASP A 341 -43.68 -11.86 -14.69
N LYS A 342 -42.64 -12.69 -14.71
CA LYS A 342 -41.60 -12.57 -15.76
C LYS A 342 -42.15 -12.90 -17.14
N THR A 343 -43.37 -13.44 -17.19
CA THR A 343 -44.07 -13.71 -18.44
C THR A 343 -44.57 -12.43 -19.04
N ASP A 344 -44.09 -12.14 -20.23
CA ASP A 344 -44.62 -11.06 -21.03
C ASP A 344 -46.14 -11.27 -21.28
N PRO A 345 -46.98 -10.25 -21.02
CA PRO A 345 -48.41 -10.32 -21.32
C PRO A 345 -48.71 -10.69 -22.77
N TYR A 346 -47.88 -10.25 -23.73
CA TYR A 346 -47.92 -10.68 -25.12
C TYR A 346 -46.56 -11.23 -25.52
N PRO A 347 -46.35 -12.56 -25.46
CA PRO A 347 -45.06 -13.16 -25.75
C PRO A 347 -44.58 -12.76 -27.14
N HIS A 348 -43.37 -12.23 -27.17
CA HIS A 348 -42.71 -11.78 -28.39
C HIS A 348 -41.20 -12.06 -28.30
N GLU A 349 -40.57 -12.10 -29.46
CA GLU A 349 -39.12 -12.21 -29.60
C GLU A 349 -38.58 -10.96 -30.26
N VAL A 350 -37.39 -10.53 -29.85
CA VAL A 350 -36.64 -9.44 -30.48
C VAL A 350 -35.46 -10.06 -31.20
N SER A 351 -35.40 -9.90 -32.52
CA SER A 351 -34.25 -10.39 -33.30
C SER A 351 -32.99 -9.56 -33.02
N ASP A 352 -31.82 -10.07 -33.45
CA ASP A 352 -30.54 -9.32 -33.41
C ASP A 352 -30.61 -7.96 -34.14
N THR A 353 -31.52 -7.83 -35.12
CA THR A 353 -31.76 -6.58 -35.86
C THR A 353 -32.74 -5.64 -35.16
N GLY A 354 -33.18 -5.98 -33.94
CA GLY A 354 -34.17 -5.22 -33.16
C GLY A 354 -35.60 -5.38 -33.68
N THR A 355 -35.86 -6.39 -34.52
CA THR A 355 -37.21 -6.63 -35.05
C THR A 355 -38.02 -7.39 -34.02
N VAL A 356 -39.04 -6.73 -33.47
CA VAL A 356 -39.97 -7.34 -32.53
C VAL A 356 -40.94 -8.24 -33.30
N THR A 357 -41.20 -9.45 -32.82
CA THR A 357 -42.14 -10.38 -33.45
C THR A 357 -42.99 -11.06 -32.40
N TYR A 358 -44.31 -10.89 -32.47
CA TYR A 358 -45.24 -11.59 -31.60
C TYR A 358 -45.19 -13.11 -31.85
N THR A 359 -45.01 -13.90 -30.79
CA THR A 359 -44.91 -15.38 -30.83
C THR A 359 -46.13 -16.09 -30.23
N GLY A 360 -47.06 -15.34 -29.64
CA GLY A 360 -48.29 -15.90 -29.06
C GLY A 360 -49.38 -16.28 -30.07
N THR A 361 -50.52 -16.74 -29.55
CA THR A 361 -51.69 -17.13 -30.36
C THR A 361 -52.68 -15.97 -30.56
N PHE A 362 -53.49 -16.06 -31.62
CA PHE A 362 -54.63 -15.15 -31.85
C PHE A 362 -55.96 -15.89 -31.60
N ASP A 363 -56.96 -15.18 -31.08
CA ASP A 363 -58.31 -15.71 -30.86
C ASP A 363 -59.12 -15.82 -32.17
N TYR A 364 -60.35 -16.32 -32.06
CA TYR A 364 -61.28 -16.48 -33.19
C TYR A 364 -61.61 -15.15 -33.91
N TRP A 365 -61.47 -14.01 -33.22
CA TRP A 365 -61.71 -12.66 -33.75
C TRP A 365 -60.44 -12.01 -34.29
N GLY A 366 -59.31 -12.74 -34.31
CA GLY A 366 -58.01 -12.24 -34.77
C GLY A 366 -57.31 -11.31 -33.78
N ARG A 367 -57.68 -11.34 -32.49
CA ARG A 367 -57.06 -10.55 -31.41
C ARG A 367 -55.97 -11.36 -30.70
N PRO A 368 -54.88 -10.71 -30.24
CA PRO A 368 -53.84 -11.43 -29.50
C PRO A 368 -54.39 -11.97 -28.18
N VAL A 369 -54.05 -13.22 -27.88
CA VAL A 369 -54.34 -13.87 -26.60
C VAL A 369 -53.26 -13.47 -25.60
N ARG A 370 -53.66 -12.80 -24.52
CA ARG A 370 -52.78 -12.42 -23.41
C ARG A 370 -52.42 -13.64 -22.57
N ASP A 371 -51.21 -13.67 -22.02
CA ASP A 371 -50.91 -14.55 -20.89
C ASP A 371 -51.82 -14.22 -19.70
N SER A 372 -52.50 -15.22 -19.16
CA SER A 372 -53.41 -15.05 -18.02
C SER A 372 -52.71 -14.92 -16.67
N ASN A 373 -51.42 -15.26 -16.61
CA ASN A 373 -50.63 -15.19 -15.37
C ASN A 373 -50.04 -13.78 -15.15
N ASP A 374 -49.75 -13.05 -16.23
CA ASP A 374 -49.40 -11.63 -16.17
C ASP A 374 -50.59 -10.81 -15.63
N SER A 375 -50.34 -9.97 -14.62
CA SER A 375 -51.38 -9.21 -13.94
C SER A 375 -51.31 -7.70 -14.18
N ASP A 376 -50.14 -7.15 -14.54
CA ASP A 376 -49.88 -5.71 -14.57
C ASP A 376 -49.63 -5.15 -15.99
N LEU A 377 -49.46 -6.02 -17.00
CA LEU A 377 -49.13 -5.70 -18.38
C LEU A 377 -47.78 -5.00 -18.56
N LYS A 378 -46.84 -5.10 -17.61
CA LYS A 378 -45.54 -4.43 -17.69
C LYS A 378 -44.45 -5.40 -18.15
N LEU A 379 -43.54 -4.92 -19.00
CA LEU A 379 -42.34 -5.69 -19.29
C LEU A 379 -41.45 -5.83 -18.06
N SER A 380 -40.70 -6.94 -18.03
CA SER A 380 -39.59 -7.09 -17.11
C SER A 380 -38.58 -5.96 -17.32
N LEU A 381 -38.00 -5.50 -16.20
CA LEU A 381 -36.91 -4.54 -16.23
C LEU A 381 -35.74 -5.07 -17.08
N PRO A 382 -34.99 -4.20 -17.75
CA PRO A 382 -33.71 -4.61 -18.32
C PRO A 382 -32.78 -5.07 -17.21
N GLU A 383 -31.80 -5.92 -17.53
CA GLU A 383 -30.71 -6.22 -16.61
C GLU A 383 -29.97 -4.92 -16.26
N ILE A 384 -29.74 -4.71 -14.96
CA ILE A 384 -29.14 -3.49 -14.44
C ILE A 384 -27.78 -3.85 -13.88
N GLN A 385 -26.76 -3.07 -14.27
CA GLN A 385 -25.44 -3.16 -13.67
C GLN A 385 -25.39 -2.30 -12.40
N TRP A 386 -25.19 -2.93 -11.25
CA TRP A 386 -25.10 -2.29 -9.94
C TRP A 386 -23.65 -2.20 -9.48
N ALA A 387 -23.26 -1.06 -8.93
CA ALA A 387 -21.97 -0.94 -8.27
C ALA A 387 -22.05 -1.58 -6.88
N VAL A 388 -21.25 -2.61 -6.64
CA VAL A 388 -21.19 -3.37 -5.39
C VAL A 388 -19.79 -3.30 -4.81
N PHE A 389 -19.65 -3.55 -3.51
CA PHE A 389 -18.36 -3.74 -2.86
C PHE A 389 -17.75 -5.07 -3.30
N ASP A 390 -16.43 -5.09 -3.49
CA ASP A 390 -15.70 -6.33 -3.74
C ASP A 390 -15.38 -7.09 -2.43
N ASP A 391 -14.62 -8.19 -2.55
CA ASP A 391 -14.24 -9.06 -1.45
C ASP A 391 -13.31 -8.42 -0.40
N GLU A 392 -12.77 -7.23 -0.64
CA GLU A 392 -11.96 -6.52 0.35
C GLU A 392 -12.82 -5.88 1.46
N TRP A 393 -14.12 -5.69 1.21
CA TRP A 393 -15.06 -5.18 2.20
C TRP A 393 -15.68 -6.30 3.04
N THR A 394 -14.97 -6.71 4.09
CA THR A 394 -15.41 -7.81 4.97
C THR A 394 -15.38 -7.45 6.45
N ALA A 395 -16.22 -8.10 7.26
CA ALA A 395 -16.17 -7.89 8.71
C ALA A 395 -14.89 -8.48 9.29
N TYR A 396 -14.23 -7.77 10.23
CA TYR A 396 -13.09 -8.36 10.93
C TYR A 396 -13.52 -9.55 11.78
N SER A 397 -12.70 -10.60 11.78
CA SER A 397 -12.91 -11.77 12.63
C SER A 397 -12.92 -11.37 14.11
N ASP A 398 -13.71 -12.08 14.92
CA ASP A 398 -13.77 -11.86 16.37
C ASP A 398 -12.40 -11.98 17.04
N ASP A 399 -11.54 -12.85 16.53
CA ASP A 399 -10.18 -13.02 17.04
C ASP A 399 -9.31 -11.80 16.73
N LYS A 400 -9.40 -11.23 15.51
CA LYS A 400 -8.70 -9.98 15.14
C LYS A 400 -9.21 -8.83 16.01
N LYS A 401 -10.52 -8.72 16.23
CA LYS A 401 -11.12 -7.70 17.12
C LYS A 401 -10.58 -7.82 18.54
N LYS A 402 -10.67 -9.00 19.17
CA LYS A 402 -10.17 -9.27 20.53
C LYS A 402 -8.68 -8.99 20.69
N GLN A 403 -7.87 -9.35 19.68
CA GLN A 403 -6.44 -9.07 19.71
C GLN A 403 -6.19 -7.56 19.77
N TRP A 404 -6.90 -6.78 18.95
CA TRP A 404 -6.72 -5.33 18.87
C TRP A 404 -7.33 -4.55 20.03
N GLU A 405 -8.42 -5.03 20.63
CA GLU A 405 -9.02 -4.43 21.82
C GLU A 405 -8.06 -4.31 23.00
N GLN A 406 -7.00 -5.13 23.05
CA GLN A 406 -5.94 -5.03 24.07
C GLN A 406 -4.99 -3.85 23.84
N TYR A 407 -4.86 -3.39 22.60
CA TYR A 407 -3.91 -2.34 22.19
C TYR A 407 -4.58 -0.99 21.96
N LEU A 408 -5.87 -0.98 21.62
CA LEU A 408 -6.64 0.24 21.40
C LEU A 408 -7.04 0.88 22.73
N ALA A 409 -7.07 2.22 22.76
CA ALA A 409 -7.53 2.97 23.92
C ALA A 409 -9.04 2.79 24.22
N GLY A 410 -9.79 2.24 23.27
CA GLY A 410 -11.21 1.92 23.41
C GLY A 410 -11.63 0.79 22.47
N SER A 411 -12.77 0.16 22.77
CA SER A 411 -13.33 -0.91 21.97
C SER A 411 -13.77 -0.45 20.58
N PHE A 412 -13.87 -1.40 19.65
CA PHE A 412 -14.50 -1.17 18.36
C PHE A 412 -15.94 -0.66 18.56
N ARG A 413 -16.35 0.34 17.78
CA ARG A 413 -17.74 0.81 17.82
C ARG A 413 -18.65 -0.19 17.10
N PRO A 414 -19.86 -0.47 17.62
CA PRO A 414 -20.83 -1.30 16.92
C PRO A 414 -21.08 -0.79 15.49
N GLY A 415 -21.18 -1.71 14.52
CA GLY A 415 -21.43 -1.36 13.12
C GLY A 415 -20.25 -0.73 12.37
N MET A 416 -19.12 -0.41 13.03
CA MET A 416 -17.92 0.06 12.34
C MET A 416 -16.93 -1.09 12.13
N ASP A 417 -16.80 -1.52 10.87
CA ASP A 417 -15.70 -2.36 10.40
C ASP A 417 -14.73 -1.52 9.56
N PHE A 418 -13.43 -1.83 9.64
CA PHE A 418 -12.33 -1.04 9.08
C PHE A 418 -11.70 -1.71 7.84
N SER A 419 -12.44 -2.53 7.12
CA SER A 419 -12.01 -3.20 5.88
C SER A 419 -12.29 -2.34 4.62
N GLY A 420 -11.91 -2.83 3.44
CA GLY A 420 -12.07 -2.10 2.17
C GLY A 420 -11.04 -0.98 1.96
N ALA A 421 -11.48 0.12 1.34
CA ALA A 421 -10.65 1.25 0.92
C ALA A 421 -9.63 1.72 1.99
N LEU A 422 -8.34 1.54 1.70
CA LEU A 422 -7.24 1.99 2.54
C LEU A 422 -6.51 3.16 1.88
N SER A 423 -6.31 4.24 2.63
CA SER A 423 -5.39 5.31 2.25
C SER A 423 -4.13 5.22 3.06
N TYR A 424 -3.05 4.72 2.45
CA TYR A 424 -1.75 4.65 3.08
C TYR A 424 -0.76 5.56 2.37
N PHE A 425 0.01 6.31 3.15
CA PHE A 425 1.12 7.10 2.64
C PHE A 425 2.37 6.94 3.49
N GLU A 426 3.52 7.18 2.86
CA GLU A 426 4.81 7.26 3.52
C GLU A 426 5.70 8.36 2.94
N THR A 427 6.66 8.84 3.72
CA THR A 427 7.69 9.77 3.24
C THR A 427 9.02 9.52 3.94
N GLY A 428 10.11 9.85 3.25
CA GLY A 428 11.48 9.74 3.73
C GLY A 428 12.18 11.10 3.66
N LEU A 429 12.75 11.54 4.78
CA LEU A 429 13.58 12.74 4.84
C LEU A 429 15.02 12.39 5.17
N SER A 430 15.95 12.72 4.26
CA SER A 430 17.38 12.65 4.56
C SER A 430 17.81 13.88 5.35
N MET A 431 18.25 13.67 6.58
CA MET A 431 18.79 14.76 7.38
C MET A 431 20.24 15.05 7.04
N SER A 432 20.53 16.30 6.71
CA SER A 432 21.91 16.81 6.73
C SER A 432 22.34 17.04 8.19
N SER A 433 23.04 16.05 8.76
CA SER A 433 23.69 16.22 10.07
C SER A 433 24.82 17.25 9.95
N PHE A 434 25.04 18.05 11.01
CA PHE A 434 26.22 18.90 11.09
C PHE A 434 27.48 18.00 11.10
N LYS A 435 28.17 17.91 9.95
CA LYS A 435 29.45 17.19 9.78
C LYS A 435 30.54 17.64 10.76
N GLY A 436 30.33 18.76 11.47
CA GLY A 436 31.20 19.31 12.52
C GLY A 436 31.34 18.43 13.77
N ALA A 437 30.33 17.62 14.13
CA ALA A 437 30.44 16.71 15.27
C ALA A 437 31.49 15.60 15.03
N GLY A 438 31.59 15.10 13.79
CA GLY A 438 32.64 14.19 13.37
C GLY A 438 34.04 14.82 13.34
N MET A 439 34.14 16.12 13.01
CA MET A 439 35.41 16.86 13.12
C MET A 439 35.86 17.05 14.57
N ALA A 440 34.93 17.36 15.48
CA ALA A 440 35.23 17.46 16.91
C ALA A 440 35.68 16.10 17.49
N ALA A 441 35.02 15.01 17.10
CA ALA A 441 35.42 13.64 17.47
C ALA A 441 36.80 13.24 16.90
N GLY A 442 37.08 13.64 15.65
CA GLY A 442 38.38 13.45 15.00
C GLY A 442 39.53 14.21 15.67
N ALA A 443 39.26 15.36 16.28
CA ALA A 443 40.24 16.13 17.05
C ALA A 443 40.72 15.39 18.32
N PHE A 444 39.98 14.38 18.79
CA PHE A 444 40.41 13.54 19.92
C PHE A 444 41.29 12.36 19.49
N ARG A 445 41.42 12.08 18.19
CA ARG A 445 42.12 10.90 17.67
C ARG A 445 43.62 10.97 18.05
N GLY A 446 44.06 10.05 18.91
CA GLY A 446 45.45 9.97 19.35
C GLY A 446 45.76 10.67 20.69
N LEU A 447 44.79 11.22 21.40
CA LEU A 447 45.00 11.75 22.76
C LEU A 447 45.20 10.62 23.78
N GLY A 448 46.42 10.49 24.31
CA GLY A 448 46.74 9.58 25.41
C GLY A 448 48.22 9.20 25.48
N GLY A 449 48.83 9.38 26.66
CA GLY A 449 50.23 8.97 26.93
C GLY A 449 50.40 7.48 27.27
N SER A 450 51.65 7.02 27.42
CA SER A 450 51.99 5.61 27.68
C SER A 450 51.61 5.08 29.08
N GLY A 451 51.26 5.97 30.02
CA GLY A 451 50.84 5.61 31.39
C GLY A 451 49.44 5.02 31.49
N ALA A 452 49.08 4.46 32.65
CA ALA A 452 47.79 3.80 32.89
C ALA A 452 46.57 4.70 32.56
N ILE A 453 46.62 5.96 32.98
CA ILE A 453 45.59 6.98 32.68
C ILE A 453 45.58 7.33 31.18
N GLY A 454 46.75 7.40 30.55
CA GLY A 454 46.87 7.66 29.12
C GLY A 454 46.34 6.52 28.24
N LYS A 455 46.49 5.26 28.68
CA LYS A 455 45.85 4.09 28.03
C LYS A 455 44.32 4.13 28.14
N GLN A 456 43.78 4.66 29.24
CA GLN A 456 42.34 4.80 29.44
C GLN A 456 41.76 5.95 28.62
N MET A 457 42.46 7.09 28.57
CA MET A 457 42.14 8.21 27.66
C MET A 457 42.18 7.78 26.19
N LYS A 458 43.17 6.98 25.78
CA LYS A 458 43.28 6.46 24.41
C LYS A 458 42.13 5.53 24.02
N ARG A 459 41.57 4.76 24.97
CA ARG A 459 40.36 3.95 24.74
C ARG A 459 39.14 4.85 24.55
N TYR A 460 38.97 5.85 25.40
CA TYR A 460 37.87 6.80 25.30
C TYR A 460 37.94 7.60 24.00
N SER A 461 39.14 8.08 23.62
CA SER A 461 39.35 8.82 22.38
C SER A 461 39.05 7.99 21.14
N ASN A 462 39.44 6.71 21.13
CA ASN A 462 39.15 5.81 20.02
C ASN A 462 37.66 5.45 19.94
N SER A 463 36.99 5.31 21.08
CA SER A 463 35.54 5.10 21.13
C SER A 463 34.78 6.33 20.63
N ALA A 464 35.19 7.54 21.05
CA ALA A 464 34.62 8.80 20.59
C ALA A 464 34.87 9.02 19.09
N ALA A 465 36.06 8.70 18.57
CA ALA A 465 36.37 8.78 17.15
C ALA A 465 35.53 7.79 16.32
N ARG A 466 35.32 6.56 16.79
CA ARG A 466 34.43 5.59 16.13
C ARG A 466 32.97 6.04 16.13
N ALA A 467 32.49 6.61 17.23
CA ALA A 467 31.16 7.21 17.29
C ALA A 467 31.04 8.42 16.33
N GLY A 468 32.10 9.22 16.20
CA GLY A 468 32.17 10.31 15.23
C GLY A 468 32.20 9.84 13.76
N ASP A 469 32.94 8.77 13.46
CA ASP A 469 32.97 8.15 12.13
C ASP A 469 31.61 7.52 11.79
N GLN A 470 30.91 6.94 12.77
CA GLN A 470 29.53 6.45 12.62
C GLN A 470 28.55 7.60 12.34
N LEU A 471 28.61 8.69 13.11
CA LEU A 471 27.77 9.88 12.90
C LEU A 471 28.03 10.59 11.57
N LYS A 472 29.24 10.45 11.01
CA LYS A 472 29.62 11.04 9.73
C LYS A 472 29.08 10.26 8.54
N ASN A 473 28.90 8.95 8.71
CA ASN A 473 28.49 8.02 7.65
C ASN A 473 27.05 7.53 7.78
N SER A 474 26.38 7.76 8.92
CA SER A 474 24.94 7.54 9.05
C SER A 474 24.21 8.75 8.48
N GLU A 475 23.75 8.67 7.24
CA GLU A 475 22.58 9.47 6.84
C GLU A 475 21.42 8.98 7.72
N THR A 476 21.08 9.77 8.73
CA THR A 476 19.85 9.53 9.48
C THR A 476 18.69 9.90 8.56
N SER A 477 18.10 8.89 7.92
CA SER A 477 16.82 9.02 7.24
C SER A 477 15.71 8.93 8.28
N ILE A 478 14.74 9.84 8.18
CA ILE A 478 13.50 9.76 8.93
C ILE A 478 12.46 9.21 7.98
N VAL A 479 11.92 8.04 8.30
CA VAL A 479 10.76 7.48 7.62
C VAL A 479 9.53 7.69 8.50
N THR A 480 8.45 8.15 7.91
CA THR A 480 7.13 8.26 8.54
C THR A 480 6.10 7.69 7.60
N SER A 481 5.12 7.01 8.16
CA SER A 481 4.00 6.45 7.44
C SER A 481 2.72 6.69 8.22
N SER A 482 1.59 6.66 7.51
CA SER A 482 0.26 6.80 8.11
C SER A 482 -0.77 6.10 7.24
N SER A 483 -1.83 5.62 7.89
CA SER A 483 -2.97 4.97 7.26
C SER A 483 -4.25 5.62 7.72
N ALA A 484 -5.19 5.82 6.80
CA ALA A 484 -6.52 6.34 7.05
C ALA A 484 -7.57 5.56 6.27
N LYS A 485 -8.82 5.58 6.76
CA LYS A 485 -9.95 4.93 6.10
C LYS A 485 -11.22 5.77 6.13
N PRO A 486 -12.08 5.66 5.10
CA PRO A 486 -13.43 6.17 5.14
C PRO A 486 -14.29 5.31 6.09
N LEU A 487 -15.10 5.95 6.93
CA LEU A 487 -16.00 5.29 7.87
C LEU A 487 -17.45 5.72 7.65
N GLY A 488 -18.34 4.75 7.75
CA GLY A 488 -19.78 4.92 7.59
C GLY A 488 -20.53 3.85 8.35
N VAL A 489 -21.82 4.09 8.59
CA VAL A 489 -22.73 3.10 9.17
C VAL A 489 -24.09 3.21 8.53
N ILE A 490 -24.73 2.07 8.33
CA ILE A 490 -26.16 1.99 8.02
C ILE A 490 -26.91 1.93 9.35
N ARG A 491 -27.85 2.85 9.55
CA ARG A 491 -28.71 2.86 10.74
C ARG A 491 -30.07 2.28 10.40
N THR A 492 -30.44 1.21 11.09
CA THR A 492 -31.80 0.66 11.01
C THR A 492 -32.77 1.50 11.85
N GLU A 493 -34.07 1.35 11.60
CA GLU A 493 -35.11 2.01 12.42
C GLU A 493 -35.12 1.53 13.88
N SER A 494 -34.69 0.28 14.11
CA SER A 494 -34.45 -0.26 15.44
C SER A 494 -33.22 0.32 16.15
N GLY A 495 -32.48 1.23 15.49
CA GLY A 495 -31.28 1.86 16.03
C GLY A 495 -30.02 0.99 15.95
N THR A 496 -30.08 -0.13 15.22
CA THR A 496 -28.92 -1.00 15.00
C THR A 496 -28.00 -0.34 13.99
N GLU A 497 -26.71 -0.26 14.32
CA GLU A 497 -25.66 0.20 13.39
C GLU A 497 -25.04 -1.01 12.70
N LEU A 498 -25.05 -0.99 11.36
CA LEU A 498 -24.51 -2.03 10.49
C LEU A 498 -23.38 -1.45 9.63
N PRO A 499 -22.39 -2.26 9.22
CA PRO A 499 -21.34 -1.79 8.35
C PRO A 499 -21.89 -1.44 6.94
N PRO A 500 -21.21 -0.56 6.18
CA PRO A 500 -21.67 -0.11 4.87
C PRO A 500 -21.96 -1.25 3.88
N PHE A 501 -21.19 -2.33 3.91
CA PHE A 501 -21.36 -3.48 3.03
C PHE A 501 -22.45 -4.47 3.47
N ALA A 502 -23.12 -4.23 4.60
CA ALA A 502 -24.20 -5.11 5.09
C ALA A 502 -25.46 -5.12 4.21
N ALA A 503 -25.62 -4.14 3.31
CA ALA A 503 -26.76 -4.01 2.42
C ALA A 503 -26.63 -4.88 1.16
N GLY A 504 -26.35 -6.18 1.32
CA GLY A 504 -26.19 -7.11 0.19
C GLY A 504 -25.02 -6.75 -0.74
N GLY A 505 -23.98 -6.09 -0.21
CA GLY A 505 -22.84 -5.61 -0.98
C GLY A 505 -23.08 -4.35 -1.80
N LEU A 506 -24.29 -3.80 -1.91
CA LEU A 506 -24.53 -2.58 -2.71
C LEU A 506 -23.80 -1.36 -2.10
N VAL A 507 -23.12 -0.58 -2.95
CA VAL A 507 -22.50 0.68 -2.50
C VAL A 507 -23.59 1.71 -2.23
N LEU A 508 -23.59 2.29 -1.03
CA LEU A 508 -24.56 3.29 -0.57
C LEU A 508 -23.84 4.54 -0.01
N PRO A 509 -24.48 5.73 -0.06
CA PRO A 509 -23.89 6.98 0.40
C PRO A 509 -23.96 7.13 1.93
N VAL A 510 -23.28 6.25 2.65
CA VAL A 510 -23.36 6.13 4.11
C VAL A 510 -22.07 6.48 4.83
N PHE A 511 -21.02 6.86 4.10
CA PHE A 511 -19.76 7.26 4.69
C PHE A 511 -19.82 8.72 5.14
N THR A 512 -19.35 9.00 6.36
CA THR A 512 -19.58 10.29 7.03
C THR A 512 -18.29 11.01 7.41
N HIS A 513 -17.21 10.27 7.66
CA HIS A 513 -15.92 10.83 8.05
C HIS A 513 -14.81 9.85 7.67
N SER A 514 -13.58 10.34 7.62
CA SER A 514 -12.39 9.50 7.57
C SER A 514 -11.59 9.64 8.86
N VAL A 515 -10.85 8.59 9.23
CA VAL A 515 -10.00 8.59 10.42
C VAL A 515 -8.65 7.95 10.14
N LEU A 516 -7.65 8.39 10.88
CA LEU A 516 -6.37 7.68 10.99
C LEU A 516 -6.57 6.37 11.74
N ILE A 517 -5.96 5.31 11.24
CA ILE A 517 -5.93 3.99 11.87
C ILE A 517 -4.49 3.54 12.09
N PRO A 518 -4.22 2.67 13.07
CA PRO A 518 -2.91 2.05 13.21
C PRO A 518 -2.55 1.24 11.96
N ILE A 519 -1.36 1.45 11.41
CA ILE A 519 -0.87 0.75 10.19
C ILE A 519 -0.87 -0.77 10.37
N SER A 520 -0.63 -1.23 11.59
CA SER A 520 -0.61 -2.65 11.94
C SER A 520 -2.00 -3.28 11.99
N LEU A 521 -3.08 -2.49 12.11
CA LEU A 521 -4.45 -3.00 12.08
C LEU A 521 -4.81 -3.51 10.68
N ASP A 522 -4.37 -2.79 9.66
CA ASP A 522 -4.57 -3.13 8.27
C ASP A 522 -3.32 -2.82 7.46
N PRO A 523 -2.41 -3.80 7.32
CA PRO A 523 -1.12 -3.56 6.68
C PRO A 523 -1.35 -3.20 5.21
N PRO A 524 -0.64 -2.19 4.68
CA PRO A 524 -0.83 -1.77 3.32
C PRO A 524 -0.24 -2.79 2.34
N GLU A 525 -0.94 -3.00 1.23
CA GLU A 525 -0.53 -3.86 0.13
C GLU A 525 0.60 -3.23 -0.71
N GLY A 526 1.27 -4.04 -1.53
CA GLY A 526 2.37 -3.60 -2.40
C GLY A 526 3.72 -3.45 -1.69
N LEU A 527 4.69 -2.79 -2.34
CA LEU A 527 6.07 -2.58 -1.82
C LEU A 527 6.31 -1.12 -1.41
N SER A 528 7.18 -0.89 -0.42
CA SER A 528 7.51 0.46 0.08
C SER A 528 8.41 1.23 -0.88
N MET A 529 7.85 2.23 -1.56
CA MET A 529 8.50 3.02 -2.63
C MET A 529 9.64 3.93 -2.12
N LEU A 530 9.96 3.91 -0.83
CA LEU A 530 11.04 4.67 -0.23
C LEU A 530 12.42 4.03 -0.44
N ASP A 531 12.51 2.70 -0.59
CA ASP A 531 13.78 2.03 -0.91
C ASP A 531 13.96 1.90 -2.43
N VAL A 532 14.19 3.04 -3.07
CA VAL A 532 14.37 3.15 -4.54
C VAL A 532 15.48 2.21 -5.03
N SER A 533 16.54 2.05 -4.22
CA SER A 533 17.65 1.19 -4.60
C SER A 533 17.26 -0.28 -4.61
N TRP A 534 16.48 -0.71 -3.61
CA TRP A 534 15.92 -2.05 -3.57
C TRP A 534 15.03 -2.34 -4.77
N PHE A 535 14.19 -1.38 -5.17
CA PHE A 535 13.32 -1.56 -6.32
C PHE A 535 14.07 -1.80 -7.61
N TYR A 536 15.00 -0.91 -7.97
CA TYR A 536 15.80 -1.12 -9.18
C TYR A 536 16.56 -2.45 -9.09
N PHE A 537 17.12 -2.78 -7.92
CA PHE A 537 17.81 -4.04 -7.74
C PHE A 537 16.90 -5.27 -7.94
N ALA A 538 15.73 -5.28 -7.32
CA ALA A 538 14.80 -6.39 -7.42
C ALA A 538 14.21 -6.51 -8.83
N LEU A 539 13.82 -5.39 -9.45
CA LEU A 539 13.06 -5.38 -10.69
C LEU A 539 13.92 -5.42 -11.95
N GLU A 540 15.11 -4.83 -11.92
CA GLU A 540 16.00 -4.78 -13.10
C GLU A 540 17.20 -5.73 -12.92
N PHE A 541 17.87 -5.69 -11.76
CA PHE A 541 19.12 -6.44 -11.59
C PHE A 541 18.90 -7.95 -11.35
N LEU A 542 17.96 -8.36 -10.49
CA LEU A 542 17.72 -9.79 -10.23
C LEU A 542 17.34 -10.58 -11.50
N PRO A 543 16.48 -10.06 -12.41
CA PRO A 543 16.19 -10.71 -13.69
C PRO A 543 17.43 -10.89 -14.57
N ILE A 544 18.23 -9.84 -14.72
CA ILE A 544 19.51 -9.89 -15.45
C ILE A 544 20.46 -10.92 -14.81
N LEU A 545 20.51 -10.96 -13.49
CA LEU A 545 21.29 -11.96 -12.75
C LEU A 545 20.80 -13.39 -13.05
N GLY A 546 19.48 -13.59 -13.15
CA GLY A 546 18.87 -14.88 -13.47
C GLY A 546 19.22 -15.43 -14.85
N GLU A 547 19.56 -14.55 -15.80
CA GLU A 547 20.00 -14.91 -17.16
C GLU A 547 21.52 -15.01 -17.29
N SER A 548 22.26 -14.45 -16.34
CA SER A 548 23.72 -14.38 -16.36
C SER A 548 24.39 -15.63 -15.78
N SER A 549 25.57 -15.99 -16.31
CA SER A 549 26.36 -17.11 -15.80
C SER A 549 27.27 -16.72 -14.63
N THR A 550 27.59 -15.44 -14.49
CA THR A 550 28.43 -14.91 -13.40
C THR A 550 27.90 -13.58 -12.86
N LEU A 551 28.24 -13.26 -11.60
CA LEU A 551 27.93 -11.95 -11.00
C LEU A 551 28.53 -10.78 -11.79
N ALA A 552 29.75 -10.95 -12.33
CA ALA A 552 30.42 -9.91 -13.10
C ALA A 552 29.74 -9.65 -14.44
N GLU A 553 29.26 -10.70 -15.11
CA GLU A 553 28.47 -10.61 -16.33
C GLU A 553 27.16 -9.88 -16.07
N ALA A 554 26.43 -10.24 -15.01
CA ALA A 554 25.18 -9.57 -14.63
C ALA A 554 25.37 -8.07 -14.43
N MET A 555 26.42 -7.67 -13.70
CA MET A 555 26.75 -6.25 -13.50
C MET A 555 27.19 -5.56 -14.80
N SER A 556 27.89 -6.26 -15.69
CA SER A 556 28.24 -5.71 -16.99
C SER A 556 27.01 -5.49 -17.87
N GLU A 557 26.03 -6.38 -17.82
CA GLU A 557 24.82 -6.29 -18.63
C GLU A 557 23.86 -5.24 -18.07
N ALA A 558 23.67 -5.18 -16.75
CA ALA A 558 22.92 -4.13 -16.08
C ALA A 558 23.46 -2.72 -16.41
N ARG A 559 24.79 -2.57 -16.53
CA ARG A 559 25.41 -1.30 -16.97
C ARG A 559 25.10 -0.92 -18.41
N LYS A 560 24.87 -1.89 -19.30
CA LYS A 560 24.50 -1.62 -20.69
C LYS A 560 23.03 -1.25 -20.81
N GLN A 561 22.17 -1.99 -20.11
CA GLN A 561 20.72 -1.83 -20.20
C GLN A 561 20.21 -0.62 -19.39
N HIS A 562 20.77 -0.40 -18.19
CA HIS A 562 20.33 0.63 -17.25
C HIS A 562 21.50 1.42 -16.67
N PRO A 563 22.24 2.20 -17.50
CA PRO A 563 23.47 2.88 -17.07
C PRO A 563 23.26 3.85 -15.90
N ASP A 564 22.11 4.51 -15.83
CA ASP A 564 21.79 5.50 -14.80
C ASP A 564 21.44 4.86 -13.45
N HIS A 565 21.09 3.57 -13.41
CA HIS A 565 20.63 2.88 -12.21
C HIS A 565 21.73 2.07 -11.52
N VAL A 566 22.92 1.96 -12.13
CA VAL A 566 24.03 1.12 -11.65
C VAL A 566 24.44 1.45 -10.21
N GLY A 567 24.37 2.72 -9.83
CA GLY A 567 24.68 3.16 -8.47
C GLY A 567 23.77 2.54 -7.41
N HIS A 568 22.52 2.25 -7.75
CA HIS A 568 21.54 1.64 -6.86
C HIS A 568 21.83 0.16 -6.57
N TYR A 569 22.54 -0.53 -7.47
CA TYR A 569 22.86 -1.96 -7.33
C TYR A 569 24.05 -2.22 -6.40
N ASP A 570 24.95 -1.24 -6.23
CA ASP A 570 26.28 -1.47 -5.65
C ASP A 570 26.22 -2.07 -4.23
N TYR A 571 25.28 -1.59 -3.39
CA TYR A 571 25.09 -2.14 -2.06
C TYR A 571 24.72 -3.62 -2.08
N PHE A 572 23.72 -3.98 -2.88
CA PHE A 572 23.20 -5.34 -2.97
C PHE A 572 24.17 -6.27 -3.69
N TYR A 573 24.83 -5.77 -4.73
CA TYR A 573 25.86 -6.49 -5.45
C TYR A 573 27.03 -6.90 -4.55
N ARG A 574 27.49 -6.00 -3.67
CA ARG A 574 28.51 -6.33 -2.66
C ARG A 574 28.05 -7.42 -1.69
N ALA A 575 26.77 -7.44 -1.33
CA ALA A 575 26.22 -8.50 -0.50
C ALA A 575 26.20 -9.83 -1.26
N LEU A 576 25.80 -9.84 -2.54
CA LEU A 576 25.88 -11.02 -3.39
C LEU A 576 27.32 -11.55 -3.52
N GLN A 577 28.29 -10.65 -3.68
CA GLN A 577 29.70 -11.03 -3.69
C GLN A 577 30.14 -11.68 -2.38
N LYS A 578 29.70 -11.16 -1.22
CA LYS A 578 29.93 -11.80 0.08
C LYS A 578 29.26 -13.18 0.18
N MET A 579 28.01 -13.30 -0.26
CA MET A 579 27.31 -14.59 -0.27
C MET A 579 28.03 -15.61 -1.17
N ASN A 580 28.62 -15.16 -2.28
CA ASN A 580 29.39 -15.98 -3.21
C ASN A 580 30.80 -16.35 -2.71
N ASP A 581 31.35 -15.63 -1.73
CA ASP A 581 32.65 -15.91 -1.12
C ASP A 581 32.59 -17.09 -0.13
N GLU A 582 33.32 -18.17 -0.45
CA GLU A 582 33.41 -19.36 0.39
C GLU A 582 34.04 -19.08 1.76
N GLN A 583 35.06 -18.21 1.83
CA GLN A 583 35.73 -17.90 3.10
C GLN A 583 34.78 -17.19 4.07
N TRP A 584 33.94 -16.30 3.54
CA TRP A 584 32.91 -15.63 4.33
C TRP A 584 31.88 -16.63 4.88
N ARG A 585 31.39 -17.56 4.03
CA ARG A 585 30.45 -18.61 4.46
C ARG A 585 31.03 -19.50 5.55
N GLN A 586 32.27 -19.96 5.37
CA GLN A 586 32.96 -20.79 6.36
C GLN A 586 33.18 -20.05 7.69
N SER A 587 33.46 -18.75 7.64
CA SER A 587 33.57 -17.92 8.85
C SER A 587 32.25 -17.85 9.61
N GLY A 588 31.13 -17.69 8.91
CA GLY A 588 29.79 -17.69 9.52
C GLY A 588 29.43 -19.05 10.14
N LEU A 589 29.68 -20.15 9.42
CA LEU A 589 29.47 -21.52 9.92
C LEU A 589 30.35 -21.82 11.15
N THR A 590 31.60 -21.36 11.14
CA THR A 590 32.52 -21.48 12.27
C THR A 590 31.99 -20.72 13.48
N TRP A 591 31.50 -19.49 13.28
CA TRP A 591 30.91 -18.70 14.36
C TRP A 591 29.66 -19.36 14.94
N LEU A 592 28.74 -19.82 14.08
CA LEU A 592 27.50 -20.49 14.51
C LEU A 592 27.77 -21.77 15.31
N ASN A 593 28.82 -22.50 14.93
CA ASN A 593 29.23 -23.73 15.59
C ASN A 593 30.17 -23.51 16.78
N ALA A 594 30.59 -22.28 17.05
CA ALA A 594 31.47 -22.00 18.16
C ALA A 594 30.73 -22.27 19.50
N PRO A 595 31.37 -23.00 20.43
CA PRO A 595 30.80 -23.30 21.74
C PRO A 595 30.66 -22.04 22.59
N VAL A 596 29.54 -21.92 23.31
CA VAL A 596 29.23 -20.82 24.23
C VAL A 596 29.37 -21.30 25.67
N ASP A 597 28.66 -22.37 26.01
CA ASP A 597 28.68 -22.99 27.33
C ASP A 597 29.26 -24.40 27.27
N TYR A 598 29.85 -24.84 28.39
CA TYR A 598 30.40 -26.18 28.58
C TYR A 598 29.82 -26.82 29.85
N TYR A 599 29.76 -28.15 29.88
CA TYR A 599 29.56 -28.92 31.10
C TYR A 599 30.65 -29.98 31.22
N ALA A 600 30.96 -30.43 32.44
CA ALA A 600 31.89 -31.53 32.64
C ALA A 600 31.12 -32.86 32.61
N ASP A 601 31.62 -33.84 31.84
CA ASP A 601 31.12 -35.22 31.92
C ASP A 601 31.61 -35.93 33.20
N GLU A 602 31.16 -37.17 33.41
CA GLU A 602 31.47 -37.98 34.60
C GLU A 602 32.98 -38.25 34.77
N ASP A 603 33.76 -38.13 33.69
CA ASP A 603 35.22 -38.28 33.68
C ASP A 603 35.96 -36.94 33.80
N GLY A 604 35.24 -35.82 33.95
CA GLY A 604 35.80 -34.47 34.10
C GLY A 604 36.21 -33.79 32.79
N ASN A 605 35.87 -34.34 31.62
CA ASN A 605 36.14 -33.70 30.34
C ASN A 605 35.07 -32.65 30.03
N GLN A 606 35.51 -31.51 29.48
CA GLN A 606 34.59 -30.45 29.07
C GLN A 606 33.88 -30.81 27.76
N GLN A 607 32.58 -31.03 27.85
CA GLN A 607 31.67 -31.19 26.72
C GLN A 607 30.97 -29.87 26.41
N VAL A 608 30.71 -29.61 25.13
CA VAL A 608 29.97 -28.41 24.70
C VAL A 608 28.50 -28.56 25.07
N LYS A 609 27.97 -27.62 25.86
CA LYS A 609 26.57 -27.57 26.28
C LYS A 609 25.68 -26.90 25.24
N SER A 610 26.13 -25.77 24.71
CA SER A 610 25.42 -24.99 23.70
C SER A 610 26.40 -24.27 22.79
N ARG A 611 25.93 -23.94 21.59
CA ARG A 611 26.66 -23.19 20.56
C ARG A 611 25.95 -21.88 20.29
N ASN A 612 26.63 -20.95 19.61
CA ASN A 612 26.04 -19.66 19.24
C ASN A 612 24.71 -19.81 18.48
N ARG A 613 24.59 -20.84 17.63
CA ARG A 613 23.37 -21.11 16.86
C ARG A 613 22.14 -21.39 17.73
N ASP A 614 22.32 -21.99 18.90
CA ASP A 614 21.22 -22.37 19.79
C ASP A 614 20.59 -21.14 20.45
N HIS A 615 21.34 -20.05 20.54
CA HIS A 615 20.93 -18.79 21.14
C HIS A 615 20.47 -17.75 20.11
N CYS A 616 20.32 -18.13 18.84
CA CYS A 616 19.91 -17.19 17.79
C CYS A 616 18.48 -16.69 17.97
N PHE A 617 17.59 -17.49 18.57
CA PHE A 617 16.18 -17.16 18.82
C PHE A 617 15.87 -16.76 20.26
N ASP A 618 16.88 -16.78 21.14
CA ASP A 618 16.69 -16.39 22.54
C ASP A 618 16.40 -14.90 22.63
N TRP A 619 15.13 -14.57 22.89
CA TRP A 619 14.74 -13.25 23.36
C TRP A 619 15.21 -13.10 24.81
N PRO A 620 16.01 -12.09 25.16
CA PRO A 620 16.55 -11.99 26.50
C PRO A 620 15.45 -11.53 27.48
N THR A 621 14.70 -12.47 28.03
CA THR A 621 14.02 -12.25 29.31
C THR A 621 15.05 -12.44 30.42
N GLY A 622 15.80 -11.37 30.69
CA GLY A 622 16.54 -11.20 31.94
C GLY A 622 18.04 -11.49 31.89
N GLY A 623 18.82 -10.44 32.21
CA GLY A 623 20.08 -10.59 32.94
C GLY A 623 21.34 -10.91 32.14
N LYS A 624 22.07 -9.83 31.80
CA LYS A 624 23.54 -9.79 31.58
C LYS A 624 24.07 -10.50 30.32
N GLY A 625 24.07 -9.76 29.21
CA GLY A 625 25.08 -9.97 28.15
C GLY A 625 24.64 -9.49 26.77
N GLY A 626 25.28 -8.42 26.27
CA GLY A 626 25.34 -8.08 24.84
C GLY A 626 24.05 -7.54 24.21
N GLY A 627 23.94 -6.21 24.08
CA GLY A 627 22.82 -5.58 23.38
C GLY A 627 22.67 -6.08 21.95
N ARG A 628 21.53 -6.74 21.66
CA ARG A 628 21.02 -6.82 20.29
C ARG A 628 20.33 -5.52 19.96
N TRP A 629 20.76 -4.94 18.85
CA TRP A 629 19.98 -3.95 18.11
C TRP A 629 18.80 -4.72 17.51
N GLY A 630 17.59 -4.39 17.93
CA GLY A 630 16.39 -4.77 17.18
C GLY A 630 16.43 -4.13 15.78
N PRO A 631 15.49 -4.47 14.89
CA PRO A 631 15.31 -3.71 13.66
C PRO A 631 15.25 -2.21 14.01
N PRO A 632 15.93 -1.33 13.25
CA PRO A 632 16.03 0.11 13.54
C PRO A 632 14.69 0.84 13.44
N VAL A 633 13.63 0.13 13.05
CA VAL A 633 12.28 0.65 12.96
C VAL A 633 11.58 0.40 14.28
N LEU A 634 11.62 1.40 15.16
CA LEU A 634 10.48 1.62 16.06
C LEU A 634 9.27 1.85 15.16
N HIS A 635 8.25 0.99 15.29
CA HIS A 635 6.90 1.33 14.84
C HIS A 635 6.46 2.65 15.48
#